data_AF-A0A530M5Y9-F1
#
_entry.id   AF-A0A530M5Y9-F1
#
_cell.length_a   1.000
_cell.length_b   1.000
_cell.length_c   1.000
_cell.angle_alpha   90.00
_cell.angle_beta   90.00
_cell.angle_gamma   90.00
#
_symmetry.space_group_name_H-M   'P 1'
#
loop_
_entity.id
_entity.type
_entity.pdbx_description
1 polymer ?
#
loop_
_entity_poly.entity_id
_entity_poly.type
_entity_poly.pdbx_seq_one_letter_code
_entity_poly.pdbx_strand_id
1 'polypeptide(L)'
;MRQPSGTVRGRQCPLPDQRSAIMPALLIAQKEHGHLPGPVLEEVSDILGVERVWVYELATFYTLFHTEPVGLFHLQLCDNLSCMLRRSEDLLRHLETVLG
;
A
#
# COMPACT_ATOMS: atom_id res chain seq x y z
N MET A 1 15.77 24.38 4.85
CA MET A 1 15.63 24.19 3.40
C MET A 1 15.02 22.82 3.16
N ARG A 2 13.70 22.77 2.90
CA ARG A 2 12.93 21.56 2.60
C ARG A 2 13.34 21.04 1.22
N GLN A 3 13.84 19.82 1.15
CA GLN A 3 14.00 19.11 -0.12
C GLN A 3 12.61 18.72 -0.65
N PRO A 4 12.30 18.91 -1.94
CA PRO A 4 11.08 18.40 -2.54
C PRO A 4 11.29 16.91 -2.91
N SER A 5 10.35 16.05 -2.50
CA SER A 5 10.00 14.77 -3.15
C SER A 5 11.18 13.88 -3.64
N GLY A 6 11.85 13.17 -2.74
CA GLY A 6 12.68 11.99 -3.08
C GLY A 6 11.73 10.83 -3.40
N THR A 7 11.49 10.41 -4.65
CA THR A 7 12.35 9.90 -5.74
C THR A 7 12.54 8.37 -5.64
N VAL A 8 11.58 7.66 -6.24
CA VAL A 8 11.56 6.20 -6.50
C VAL A 8 12.70 5.76 -7.47
N ARG A 9 13.51 6.68 -8.02
CA ARG A 9 14.52 6.42 -9.08
C ARG A 9 15.71 5.53 -8.69
N GLY A 10 15.93 5.22 -7.41
CA GLY A 10 17.21 4.65 -6.95
C GLY A 10 17.25 3.14 -6.71
N ARG A 11 16.12 2.43 -6.69
CA ARG A 11 16.07 1.00 -6.30
C ARG A 11 15.51 0.16 -7.42
N GLN A 12 16.30 -0.06 -8.47
CA GLN A 12 16.00 -1.07 -9.47
C GLN A 12 16.04 -2.44 -8.79
N CYS A 13 14.86 -3.03 -8.56
CA CYS A 13 14.74 -4.37 -8.03
C CYS A 13 15.19 -5.34 -9.13
N PRO A 14 16.22 -6.17 -8.92
CA PRO A 14 16.72 -7.09 -9.94
C PRO A 14 15.76 -8.27 -10.06
N LEU A 15 14.59 -8.02 -10.63
CA LEU A 15 13.60 -9.03 -10.98
C LEU A 15 13.74 -9.34 -12.47
N PRO A 16 13.68 -10.62 -12.87
CA PRO A 16 13.85 -11.03 -14.26
C PRO A 16 12.73 -10.50 -15.17
N ASP A 17 11.60 -10.10 -14.59
CA ASP A 17 10.45 -9.55 -15.28
C ASP A 17 10.05 -8.20 -14.66
N GLN A 18 9.82 -7.19 -15.52
CA GLN A 18 9.47 -5.83 -15.09
C GLN A 18 8.10 -5.78 -14.41
N ARG A 19 7.15 -6.67 -14.77
CA ARG A 19 5.83 -6.69 -14.11
C ARG A 19 5.92 -7.18 -12.67
N SER A 20 6.82 -8.11 -12.41
CA SER A 20 7.08 -8.61 -11.06
C SER A 20 7.60 -7.52 -10.11
N ALA A 21 8.19 -6.45 -10.65
CA ALA A 21 8.72 -5.33 -9.87
C ALA A 21 7.66 -4.29 -9.46
N ILE A 22 6.41 -4.39 -9.93
CA ILE A 22 5.36 -3.40 -9.63
C ILE A 22 4.98 -3.42 -8.14
N MET A 23 4.72 -4.60 -7.57
CA MET A 23 4.37 -4.77 -6.16
C MET A 23 5.41 -4.17 -5.20
N PRO A 24 6.71 -4.50 -5.29
CA PRO A 24 7.72 -3.90 -4.41
C PRO A 24 7.91 -2.39 -4.65
N ALA A 25 7.73 -1.91 -5.89
CA ALA A 25 7.81 -0.48 -6.19
C ALA A 25 6.65 0.30 -5.53
N LEU A 26 5.41 -0.22 -5.62
CA LEU A 26 4.25 0.37 -4.94
C LEU A 26 4.41 0.38 -3.42
N LEU A 27 5.01 -0.67 -2.83
CA LEU A 27 5.27 -0.72 -1.40
C LEU A 27 6.25 0.39 -0.95
N ILE A 28 7.28 0.66 -1.76
CA ILE A 28 8.23 1.75 -1.51
C ILE A 28 7.53 3.10 -1.66
N ALA A 29 6.78 3.30 -2.74
CA ALA A 29 6.04 4.54 -2.98
C ALA A 29 5.04 4.84 -1.85
N GLN A 30 4.29 3.85 -1.38
CA GLN A 30 3.36 4.02 -0.27
C GLN A 30 4.07 4.35 1.05
N LYS A 31 5.28 3.82 1.28
CA LYS A 31 6.07 4.17 2.46
C LYS A 31 6.57 5.62 2.45
N GLU A 32 6.86 6.16 1.27
CA GLU A 32 7.34 7.54 1.10
C GLU A 32 6.21 8.57 1.09
N HIS A 33 5.08 8.25 0.46
CA HIS A 33 3.95 9.16 0.28
C HIS A 33 2.78 8.93 1.27
N GLY A 34 2.79 7.83 2.02
CA GLY A 34 1.72 7.40 2.94
C GLY A 34 0.50 6.76 2.24
N HIS A 35 0.17 7.22 1.05
CA HIS A 35 -0.87 6.69 0.16
C HIS A 35 -0.42 6.83 -1.30
N LEU A 36 -1.18 6.24 -2.22
CA LEU A 36 -0.85 6.14 -3.64
C LEU A 36 -1.89 6.89 -4.50
N PRO A 37 -1.77 8.22 -4.62
CA PRO A 37 -2.62 8.99 -5.53
C PRO A 37 -2.22 8.73 -6.99
N GLY A 38 -3.14 8.99 -7.93
CA GLY A 38 -2.93 8.75 -9.37
C GLY A 38 -1.57 9.22 -9.94
N PRO A 39 -1.08 10.43 -9.61
CA PRO A 39 0.23 10.89 -10.08
C PRO A 39 1.41 10.02 -9.63
N VAL A 40 1.33 9.42 -8.44
CA VAL A 40 2.38 8.54 -7.91
C VAL A 40 2.35 7.19 -8.64
N LEU A 41 1.17 6.68 -8.98
CA LEU A 41 1.04 5.46 -9.78
C LEU A 41 1.59 5.66 -11.20
N GLU A 42 1.36 6.83 -11.80
CA GLU A 42 1.95 7.21 -13.09
C GLU A 42 3.48 7.28 -13.01
N GLU A 43 4.04 7.91 -11.97
CA GLU A 43 5.49 7.95 -11.76
C GLU A 43 6.10 6.55 -11.64
N VAL A 44 5.44 5.64 -10.90
CA VAL A 44 5.90 4.25 -10.78
C VAL A 44 5.87 3.53 -12.14
N SER A 45 4.83 3.76 -12.96
CA SER A 45 4.75 3.17 -14.30
C SER A 45 5.86 3.66 -15.23
N ASP A 46 6.17 4.96 -15.19
CA ASP A 46 7.20 5.59 -16.01
C ASP A 46 8.61 5.13 -15.59
N ILE A 47 8.84 4.90 -14.30
CA ILE A 47 10.12 4.39 -13.77
C ILE A 47 10.36 2.93 -14.16
N LEU A 48 9.32 2.11 -14.13
CA LEU A 48 9.42 0.68 -14.46
C LEU A 48 9.30 0.40 -15.96
N GLY A 49 8.82 1.35 -16.76
CA GLY A 49 8.58 1.18 -18.19
C GLY A 49 7.42 0.23 -18.50
N VAL A 50 6.42 0.15 -17.61
CA VAL A 50 5.27 -0.74 -17.72
C VAL A 50 3.99 0.03 -18.04
N GLU A 51 3.00 -0.66 -18.62
CA GLU A 51 1.71 -0.04 -18.92
C GLU A 51 1.01 0.41 -17.63
N ARG A 52 0.48 1.64 -17.65
CA ARG A 52 -0.23 2.24 -16.49
C ARG A 52 -1.34 1.35 -15.98
N VAL A 53 -2.07 0.69 -16.89
CA VAL A 53 -3.20 -0.18 -16.54
C VAL A 53 -2.81 -1.26 -15.54
N TRP A 54 -1.63 -1.88 -15.66
CA TRP A 54 -1.20 -2.94 -14.72
C TRP A 54 -0.91 -2.39 -13.33
N VAL A 55 -0.39 -1.15 -13.25
CA VAL A 55 -0.13 -0.50 -11.97
C VAL A 55 -1.44 -0.13 -11.27
N TYR A 56 -2.41 0.40 -12.02
CA TYR A 56 -3.75 0.70 -11.51
C TYR A 56 -4.51 -0.56 -11.09
N GLU A 57 -4.45 -1.64 -11.88
CA GLU A 57 -5.03 -2.94 -11.53
C GLU A 57 -4.46 -3.44 -10.19
N LEU A 58 -3.13 -3.44 -10.02
CA LEU A 58 -2.52 -3.92 -8.78
C LEU A 58 -2.84 -3.03 -7.57
N ALA A 59 -2.85 -1.71 -7.76
CA ALA A 59 -3.17 -0.76 -6.70
C ALA A 59 -4.63 -0.86 -6.22
N THR A 60 -5.56 -1.28 -7.10
CA THR A 60 -6.98 -1.43 -6.76
C THR A 60 -7.37 -2.86 -6.37
N PHE A 61 -6.64 -3.86 -6.86
CA PHE A 61 -6.92 -5.27 -6.59
C PHE A 61 -6.49 -5.70 -5.19
N TYR A 62 -5.32 -5.23 -4.72
CA TYR A 62 -4.81 -5.60 -3.40
C TYR A 62 -5.23 -4.59 -2.34
N THR A 63 -5.89 -5.09 -1.29
CA THR A 63 -6.25 -4.31 -0.09
C THR A 63 -5.05 -3.78 0.70
N LEU A 64 -3.83 -4.21 0.36
CA LEU A 64 -2.58 -3.73 0.94
C LEU A 64 -2.31 -2.26 0.58
N PHE A 65 -2.75 -1.84 -0.60
CA PHE A 65 -2.46 -0.52 -1.13
C PHE A 65 -3.60 0.46 -0.83
N HIS A 66 -3.23 1.66 -0.42
CA HIS A 66 -4.20 2.71 -0.12
C HIS A 66 -4.15 3.78 -1.19
N THR A 67 -5.18 3.88 -2.01
CA THR A 67 -5.34 4.94 -3.01
C THR A 67 -5.79 6.27 -2.39
N GLU A 68 -6.42 6.19 -1.22
CA GLU A 68 -6.93 7.31 -0.45
C GLU A 68 -6.08 7.53 0.82
N PRO A 69 -6.07 8.76 1.37
CA PRO A 69 -5.31 9.04 2.59
C PRO A 69 -5.87 8.24 3.78
N VAL A 70 -5.00 7.46 4.42
CA VAL A 70 -5.31 6.78 5.68
C VAL A 70 -5.02 7.67 6.88
N GLY A 71 -5.69 7.38 8.00
CA GLY A 71 -5.43 8.06 9.27
C GLY A 71 -3.99 7.86 9.79
N LEU A 72 -3.65 8.56 10.86
CA LEU A 72 -2.31 8.47 11.50
C LEU A 72 -1.92 7.05 11.89
N PHE A 73 -2.92 6.23 12.25
CA PHE A 73 -2.76 4.84 12.63
C PHE A 73 -3.68 3.97 11.80
N HIS A 74 -3.12 2.91 11.20
CA HIS A 74 -3.86 1.88 10.52
C HIS A 74 -3.93 0.64 11.41
N LEU A 75 -5.13 0.33 11.92
CA LEU A 75 -5.38 -0.84 12.78
C LEU A 75 -5.97 -1.96 11.93
N GLN A 76 -5.29 -3.09 11.86
CA GLN A 76 -5.77 -4.29 11.17
C GLN A 76 -6.05 -5.39 12.20
N LEU A 77 -7.32 -5.79 12.30
CA LEU A 77 -7.74 -6.91 13.14
C LEU A 77 -7.95 -8.15 12.28
N CYS A 78 -7.37 -9.27 12.71
CA CYS A 78 -7.59 -10.57 12.09
C CYS A 78 -9.03 -11.05 12.31
N ASP A 79 -9.75 -11.29 11.23
CA ASP A 79 -11.09 -11.89 11.19
C ASP A 79 -11.08 -13.34 10.66
N ASN A 80 -9.89 -13.91 10.41
CA ASN A 80 -9.76 -15.31 9.99
C ASN A 80 -10.29 -16.28 11.07
N LEU A 81 -10.68 -17.50 10.66
CA LEU A 81 -11.31 -18.51 11.52
C LEU A 81 -10.52 -18.79 12.81
N SER A 82 -9.18 -18.87 12.73
CA SER A 82 -8.34 -19.10 13.90
C SER A 82 -8.48 -17.98 14.95
N CYS A 83 -8.66 -16.73 14.51
CA CYS A 83 -8.85 -15.57 15.37
C CYS A 83 -10.30 -15.52 15.91
N MET A 84 -11.29 -15.86 15.08
CA MET A 84 -12.70 -15.93 15.51
C MET A 84 -12.92 -16.99 16.60
N LEU A 85 -12.28 -18.16 16.49
CA LEU A 85 -12.35 -19.21 17.52
C LEU A 85 -11.78 -18.74 18.87
N ARG A 86 -10.89 -17.74 18.85
CA ARG A 86 -10.37 -17.06 20.06
C ARG A 86 -11.14 -15.80 20.41
N ARG A 87 -12.34 -15.61 19.84
CA ARG A 87 -13.25 -14.49 20.07
C ARG A 87 -12.65 -13.12 19.67
N SER A 88 -12.07 -13.02 18.47
CA SER A 88 -11.61 -11.73 17.92
C SER A 88 -12.72 -10.67 17.84
N GLU A 89 -13.98 -11.08 17.75
CA GLU A 89 -15.15 -10.18 17.83
C GLU A 89 -15.26 -9.43 19.16
N ASP A 90 -14.86 -10.06 20.28
CA ASP A 90 -14.83 -9.40 21.59
C ASP A 90 -13.79 -8.29 21.62
N LEU A 91 -12.65 -8.52 20.96
CA LEU A 91 -11.59 -7.52 20.78
C LEU A 91 -12.06 -6.37 19.89
N LEU A 92 -12.76 -6.66 18.78
CA LEU A 92 -13.31 -5.61 17.91
C LEU A 92 -14.25 -4.68 18.70
N ARG A 93 -15.21 -5.25 19.45
CA ARG A 93 -16.15 -4.48 20.28
C ARG A 93 -15.43 -3.64 21.34
N HIS A 94 -14.36 -4.19 21.93
CA HIS A 94 -13.56 -3.44 22.89
C HIS A 94 -12.85 -2.26 22.23
N LEU A 95 -12.27 -2.46 21.04
CA LEU A 95 -11.61 -1.40 20.27
C LEU A 95 -12.61 -0.30 19.89
N GLU A 96 -13.81 -0.64 19.42
CA GLU A 96 -14.88 0.33 19.12
C GLU A 96 -15.28 1.14 20.36
N THR A 97 -15.38 0.50 21.53
CA THR A 97 -15.72 1.21 22.78
C THR A 97 -14.65 2.21 23.21
N VAL A 98 -13.37 1.89 22.96
CA VAL A 98 -12.23 2.72 23.37
C VAL A 98 -11.93 3.82 22.36
N LEU A 99 -12.06 3.52 21.06
CA LEU A 99 -11.65 4.41 19.97
C LEU A 99 -12.79 5.26 19.41
N GLY A 100 -14.05 4.80 19.53
CA GLY A 100 -15.25 5.53 19.11
C GLY A 100 -15.53 5.45 17.62
#